data_AF-A0A1I4TYR3-F1
#
_entry.id   AF-A0A1I4TYR3-F1
#
_cell.length_a   1.000
_cell.length_b   1.000
_cell.length_c   1.000
_cell.angle_alpha   90.00
_cell.angle_beta   90.00
_cell.angle_gamma   90.00
#
_symmetry.space_group_name_H-M   'P 1'
#
loop_
_entity.id
_entity.type
_entity.pdbx_description
1 polymer ?
#
loop_
_entity_poly.entity_id
_entity_poly.type
_entity_poly.pdbx_seq_one_letter_code
_entity_poly.pdbx_strand_id
1 'polypeptide(L)'
;MATERSKPDDLKDAGGGKTKVQQDGEGKPRLPHERDESSDSQETQGGEPPEIGKKAHDDVERGVVDTDRGPVVDRVYREKVKR
;
A
#
# COMPACT_ATOMS: atom_id res chain seq x y z
N MET A 1 8.44 18.02 39.87
CA MET A 1 8.17 18.57 38.52
C MET A 1 7.56 17.45 37.70
N ALA A 2 6.26 17.53 37.40
CA ALA A 2 5.56 16.49 36.68
C ALA A 2 5.89 16.61 35.19
N THR A 3 6.48 15.56 34.62
CA THR A 3 6.74 15.43 33.18
C THR A 3 5.40 15.34 32.44
N GLU A 4 5.10 16.34 31.62
CA GLU A 4 3.94 16.36 30.74
C GLU A 4 4.06 15.20 29.73
N ARG A 5 3.09 14.27 29.77
CA ARG A 5 2.93 13.24 28.73
C ARG A 5 2.42 13.95 27.47
N SER A 6 3.23 13.97 26.42
CA SER A 6 2.83 14.41 25.07
C SER A 6 1.61 13.62 24.60
N LYS A 7 0.67 14.32 23.95
CA LYS A 7 -0.61 13.75 23.51
C LYS A 7 -0.37 12.73 22.38
N PRO A 8 -1.23 11.71 22.23
CA PRO A 8 -1.04 10.65 21.24
C PRO A 8 -1.12 11.11 19.77
N ASP A 9 -1.51 12.37 19.53
CA ASP A 9 -1.62 12.97 18.20
C ASP A 9 -0.27 13.44 17.62
N ASP A 10 0.80 13.50 18.41
CA ASP A 10 2.13 13.91 17.95
C ASP A 10 2.94 12.76 17.31
N LEU A 11 2.39 11.54 17.29
CA LEU A 11 3.00 10.37 16.64
C LEU A 11 2.87 10.52 15.12
N LYS A 12 4.03 10.61 14.45
CA LYS A 12 4.17 10.83 13.00
C LYS A 12 3.23 9.91 12.22
N ASP A 13 2.22 10.52 11.62
CA ASP A 13 1.17 9.82 10.88
C ASP A 13 1.77 9.17 9.64
N ALA A 14 1.41 7.91 9.38
CA ALA A 14 1.93 7.10 8.28
C ALA A 14 1.32 7.48 6.92
N GLY A 15 0.64 8.62 6.83
CA GLY A 15 -0.20 8.96 5.69
C GLY A 15 -1.59 8.32 5.81
N GLY A 16 -2.48 8.93 6.60
CA GLY A 16 -3.94 8.76 6.49
C GLY A 16 -4.54 7.42 6.94
N GLY A 17 -3.73 6.46 7.37
CA GLY A 17 -4.17 5.18 7.96
C GLY A 17 -4.36 5.24 9.48
N LYS A 18 -5.07 4.27 10.06
CA LYS A 18 -5.16 4.13 11.53
C LYS A 18 -3.92 3.45 12.14
N THR A 19 -3.00 2.96 11.31
CA THR A 19 -1.75 2.33 11.74
C THR A 19 -0.67 3.39 11.94
N LYS A 20 -0.09 3.44 13.14
CA LYS A 20 1.00 4.36 13.47
C LYS A 20 2.34 3.65 13.33
N VAL A 21 3.30 4.32 12.71
CA VAL A 21 4.67 3.80 12.51
C VAL A 21 5.46 3.71 13.82
N GLN A 22 5.06 4.50 14.81
CA GLN A 22 5.68 4.55 16.14
C GLN A 22 4.60 4.53 17.21
N GLN A 23 4.77 3.66 18.20
CA GLN A 23 4.07 3.69 19.46
C GLN A 23 5.10 4.16 20.51
N ASP A 24 4.78 5.23 21.25
CA ASP A 24 5.57 5.75 22.38
C ASP A 24 6.85 6.57 22.07
N GLY A 25 7.06 7.03 20.84
CA GLY A 25 7.97 8.17 20.55
C GLY A 25 9.49 7.95 20.69
N GLU A 26 9.97 6.80 21.16
CA GLU A 26 11.41 6.50 21.24
C GLU A 26 11.89 5.73 20.00
N GLY A 27 12.29 6.47 18.97
CA GLY A 27 12.79 5.91 17.71
C GLY A 27 14.21 5.34 17.81
N LYS A 28 14.35 4.10 18.29
CA LYS A 28 15.53 3.29 17.93
C LYS A 28 15.48 3.00 16.42
N PRO A 29 16.63 2.92 15.72
CA PRO A 29 16.64 2.42 14.35
C PRO A 29 15.93 1.07 14.30
N ARG A 30 14.88 0.98 13.48
CA ARG A 30 14.12 -0.26 13.29
C ARG A 30 15.04 -1.36 12.77
N LEU A 31 14.83 -2.58 13.23
CA LEU A 31 15.46 -3.74 12.62
C LEU A 31 14.94 -3.92 11.18
N PRO A 32 15.70 -4.56 10.26
CA PRO A 32 15.26 -4.72 8.88
C PRO A 32 13.85 -5.30 8.74
N HIS A 33 13.54 -6.36 9.49
CA HIS A 33 12.21 -6.99 9.47
C HIS A 33 11.09 -6.12 10.08
N GLU A 34 11.41 -5.18 10.98
CA GLU A 34 10.45 -4.20 11.50
C GLU A 34 10.17 -3.08 10.50
N ARG A 35 11.15 -2.77 9.64
CA ARG A 35 11.00 -1.82 8.54
C ARG A 35 10.23 -2.44 7.38
N ASP A 36 10.42 -3.72 7.11
CA ASP A 36 9.72 -4.39 6.00
C ASP A 36 8.20 -4.52 6.30
N GLU A 37 7.84 -4.81 7.55
CA GLU A 37 6.46 -5.00 7.99
C GLU A 37 5.70 -3.69 8.29
N SER A 38 6.33 -2.53 8.09
CA SER A 38 5.69 -1.25 8.41
C SER A 38 4.88 -0.69 7.24
N SER A 39 3.84 0.10 7.54
CA SER A 39 2.99 0.71 6.51
C SER A 39 3.77 1.67 5.60
N ASP A 40 4.73 2.41 6.15
CA ASP A 40 5.62 3.31 5.38
C ASP A 40 6.56 2.57 4.42
N SER A 41 6.69 1.23 4.55
CA SER A 41 7.40 0.38 3.58
C SER A 41 6.67 0.26 2.24
N GLN A 42 5.36 0.52 2.24
CA GLN A 42 4.52 0.45 1.04
C GLN A 42 4.47 1.78 0.27
N GLU A 43 5.05 2.85 0.83
CA GLU A 43 5.10 4.15 0.18
C GLU A 43 6.01 4.09 -1.05
N THR A 44 5.53 4.65 -2.14
CA THR A 44 6.32 4.77 -3.36
C THR A 44 7.36 5.87 -3.21
N GLN A 45 8.45 5.78 -3.96
CA GLN A 45 9.48 6.82 -3.95
C GLN A 45 8.87 8.16 -4.40
N GLY A 46 8.67 9.08 -3.45
CA GLY A 46 8.08 10.39 -3.69
C GLY A 46 6.57 10.50 -3.49
N GLY A 47 5.89 9.45 -3.02
CA GLY A 47 4.44 9.46 -2.76
C GLY A 47 3.57 9.45 -4.01
N GLU A 48 4.19 9.39 -5.19
CA GLU A 48 3.52 9.31 -6.48
C GLU A 48 3.35 7.86 -6.93
N PRO A 49 2.22 7.48 -7.55
CA PRO A 49 2.09 6.14 -8.13
C PRO A 49 3.27 5.84 -9.06
N PRO A 50 3.79 4.60 -9.10
CA PRO A 50 4.85 4.26 -10.02
C PRO A 50 4.39 4.51 -11.46
N GLU A 51 5.32 4.87 -12.35
CA GLU A 51 5.00 5.16 -13.76
C GLU A 51 4.22 4.04 -14.46
N ILE A 52 4.51 2.79 -14.11
CA ILE A 52 3.78 1.63 -14.64
C ILE A 52 2.31 1.62 -14.20
N GLY A 53 2.00 2.07 -12.98
CA GLY A 53 0.64 2.18 -12.47
C GLY A 53 -0.14 3.28 -13.18
N LYS A 54 0.49 4.43 -13.42
CA LYS A 54 -0.11 5.53 -14.21
C LYS A 54 -0.45 5.07 -15.63
N LYS A 55 0.50 4.41 -16.30
CA LYS A 55 0.27 3.89 -17.64
C LYS A 55 -0.83 2.84 -17.71
N ALA A 56 -0.87 1.92 -16.75
CA ALA A 56 -1.92 0.90 -16.68
C ALA A 56 -3.31 1.54 -16.50
N HIS A 57 -3.41 2.58 -15.68
CA HIS A 57 -4.63 3.38 -15.51
C HIS A 57 -5.07 4.02 -16.84
N ASP A 58 -4.16 4.72 -17.52
CA ASP A 58 -4.45 5.38 -18.80
C ASP A 58 -4.87 4.37 -19.89
N ASP A 59 -4.27 3.17 -19.90
CA ASP A 59 -4.65 2.08 -20.80
C ASP A 59 -6.09 1.60 -20.54
N VAL A 60 -6.52 1.52 -19.28
CA VAL A 60 -7.91 1.19 -18.93
C VAL A 60 -8.85 2.33 -19.31
N GLU A 61 -8.51 3.59 -19.00
CA GLU A 61 -9.34 4.76 -19.32
C GLU A 61 -9.57 4.91 -20.82
N ARG A 62 -8.55 4.62 -21.64
CA ARG A 62 -8.66 4.66 -23.11
C ARG A 62 -9.31 3.40 -23.70
N GLY A 63 -9.73 2.45 -22.86
CA GLY A 63 -10.46 1.24 -23.26
C GLY A 63 -9.60 0.13 -23.87
N VAL A 64 -8.30 0.08 -23.56
CA VAL A 64 -7.45 -1.05 -23.94
C VAL A 64 -7.89 -2.28 -23.16
N VAL A 65 -8.09 -3.37 -23.89
CA VAL A 65 -8.42 -4.66 -23.31
C VAL A 65 -7.16 -5.52 -23.27
N ASP A 66 -7.00 -6.29 -22.19
CA ASP A 66 -5.94 -7.28 -22.08
C ASP A 66 -5.94 -8.24 -23.28
N THR A 67 -4.76 -8.44 -23.86
CA THR A 67 -4.58 -9.28 -25.05
C THR A 67 -4.09 -10.69 -24.70
N ASP A 68 -3.90 -10.98 -23.42
CA ASP A 68 -3.52 -12.29 -22.95
C ASP A 68 -4.71 -13.28 -22.96
N ARG A 69 -4.44 -14.54 -22.60
CA ARG A 69 -5.47 -15.57 -22.53
C ARG A 69 -6.26 -15.57 -21.22
N GLY A 70 -5.85 -14.76 -20.24
CA GLY A 70 -6.41 -14.73 -18.90
C GLY A 70 -7.93 -14.53 -18.89
N PRO A 71 -8.47 -13.45 -19.48
CA PRO A 71 -9.91 -13.20 -19.52
C PRO A 71 -10.71 -14.33 -20.18
N VAL A 72 -10.17 -14.91 -21.27
CA VAL A 72 -10.85 -16.00 -21.99
C VAL A 72 -10.87 -17.28 -21.15
N VAL A 73 -9.73 -17.63 -20.53
CA VAL A 73 -9.60 -18.82 -19.70
C VAL A 73 -10.46 -18.71 -18.44
N ASP A 74 -10.44 -17.56 -17.78
CA ASP A 74 -11.24 -17.29 -16.59
C ASP A 74 -12.74 -17.42 -16.88
N ARG A 75 -13.23 -16.83 -17.98
CA ARG A 75 -14.62 -16.97 -18.42
C ARG A 75 -15.00 -18.44 -18.62
N VAL A 76 -14.20 -19.20 -19.38
CA VAL A 76 -14.47 -20.62 -19.65
C VAL A 76 -14.50 -21.44 -18.36
N TYR A 77 -13.55 -21.18 -17.44
CA TYR A 77 -13.50 -21.87 -16.16
C TYR A 77 -14.76 -21.62 -15.33
N ARG A 78 -15.20 -20.36 -15.19
CA ARG A 78 -16.42 -20.01 -14.45
C ARG A 78 -17.69 -20.61 -15.06
N GLU A 79 -17.81 -20.60 -16.38
CA GLU A 79 -19.01 -21.07 -17.08
C GLU A 79 -19.12 -22.60 -17.12
N LYS A 80 -17.98 -23.31 -17.28
CA LYS A 80 -17.99 -24.74 -17.65
C LYS A 80 -17.38 -25.67 -16.61
N VAL A 81 -16.51 -25.17 -15.74
CA VAL A 81 -15.71 -26.02 -14.84
C VAL A 81 -16.13 -25.83 -13.39
N LYS A 82 -16.26 -24.58 -12.93
CA LYS A 82 -16.53 -24.23 -11.52
C LYS A 82 -18.01 -24.42 -11.11
N ARG A 83 -18.66 -25.48 -11.59
CA ARG A 83 -20.07 -25.76 -11.31
C ARG A 83 -20.30 -26.21 -9.86
#